data_AF-X1HF34-F1
#
_entry.id   AF-X1HF34-F1
#
_cell.length_a   1.000
_cell.length_b   1.000
_cell.length_c   1.000
_cell.angle_alpha   90.00
_cell.angle_beta   90.00
_cell.angle_gamma   90.00
#
_symmetry.space_group_name_H-M   'P 1'
#
loop_
_entity.id
_entity.type
_entity.pdbx_description
1 polymer ?
#
loop_
_entity_poly.entity_id
_entity_poly.type
_entity_poly.pdbx_seq_one_letter_code
_entity_poly.pdbx_strand_id
1 'polypeptide(L)'
;KRVEAQGGEVEIPSFGEWPYHTTATRKIDIITKQTDIYYKIIKSFGLDSDGSGNSNGYRKLTELTGDFVRGIGFYILNRIINKLLENCHHKLEKPLKGFLREDKEAGIYDIWDNAEPYIIKWFGEAALSIGKSVYWIKNGADGIINVLPFTCIPGNIVNAISKRIREEYKIPWLNLAFDGLEQETTEARLEAFMYQAKQYMKSKK
;
A
#
# COMPACT_ATOMS: atom_id res chain seq x y z
N LYS A 1 -5.45 14.55 -9.33
CA LYS A 1 -4.68 15.65 -9.97
C LYS A 1 -3.20 15.28 -9.90
N ARG A 2 -2.44 15.42 -10.98
CA ARG A 2 -1.00 15.07 -11.00
C ARG A 2 -0.23 15.99 -10.03
N VAL A 3 0.78 15.43 -9.37
CA VAL A 3 1.62 16.08 -8.34
C VAL A 3 2.31 17.35 -8.89
N GLU A 4 2.58 17.35 -10.19
CA GLU A 4 3.17 18.45 -10.97
C GLU A 4 2.33 19.74 -10.91
N ALA A 5 1.00 19.64 -10.78
CA ALA A 5 0.11 20.81 -10.70
C ALA A 5 0.19 21.55 -9.34
N GLN A 6 0.91 21.00 -8.36
CA GLN A 6 1.13 21.58 -7.04
C GLN A 6 2.58 22.05 -6.83
N GLY A 7 3.39 22.13 -7.90
CA GLY A 7 4.75 22.67 -7.83
C GLY A 7 5.80 21.74 -7.21
N GLY A 8 5.49 20.44 -7.08
CA GLY A 8 6.49 19.43 -6.69
C GLY A 8 7.31 18.98 -7.90
N GLU A 9 8.63 19.12 -7.84
CA GLU A 9 9.54 18.44 -8.76
C GLU A 9 9.58 16.95 -8.41
N VAL A 10 9.27 16.10 -9.38
CA VAL A 10 9.37 14.64 -9.26
C VAL A 10 10.65 14.23 -9.98
N GLU A 11 11.75 14.11 -9.23
CA GLU A 11 12.96 13.47 -9.74
C GLU A 11 12.70 11.97 -9.90
N ILE A 12 12.68 11.50 -11.14
CA ILE A 12 12.50 10.08 -11.46
C ILE A 12 13.89 9.45 -11.49
N PRO A 13 14.26 8.59 -10.51
CA PRO A 13 15.60 8.02 -10.46
C PRO A 13 15.88 7.11 -11.67
N SER A 14 17.16 6.83 -11.91
CA SER A 14 17.57 5.90 -12.97
C SER A 14 16.99 4.51 -12.70
N PHE A 15 16.71 3.73 -13.75
CA PHE A 15 16.07 2.42 -13.63
C PHE A 15 16.85 1.46 -12.70
N GLY A 16 18.17 1.65 -12.60
CA GLY A 16 19.01 0.86 -11.72
C GLY A 16 18.91 1.18 -10.23
N GLU A 17 18.32 2.32 -9.85
CA GLU A 17 18.23 2.79 -8.46
C GLU A 17 16.88 2.47 -7.81
N TRP A 18 15.87 2.10 -8.58
CA TRP A 18 14.56 1.67 -8.08
C TRP A 18 14.50 0.53 -7.09
N PRO A 19 15.41 -0.47 -7.11
CA PRO A 19 15.44 -1.47 -6.06
C PRO A 19 15.60 -0.88 -4.65
N TYR A 20 16.12 0.36 -4.54
CA TYR A 20 16.40 1.04 -3.29
C TYR A 20 15.28 2.01 -2.86
N HIS A 21 14.26 2.26 -3.69
CA HIS A 21 13.10 3.09 -3.35
C HIS A 21 11.90 2.24 -2.89
N THR A 22 11.14 2.76 -1.93
CA THR A 22 10.14 2.01 -1.15
C THR A 22 9.08 1.31 -2.03
N THR A 23 8.61 0.16 -1.55
CA THR A 23 7.77 -0.82 -2.28
C THR A 23 6.49 -0.24 -2.89
N ALA A 24 5.95 0.85 -2.32
CA ALA A 24 4.76 1.54 -2.83
C ALA A 24 5.06 2.38 -4.09
N THR A 25 6.20 3.09 -4.11
CA THR A 25 6.64 3.85 -5.28
C THR A 25 6.99 2.90 -6.40
N ARG A 26 7.69 1.79 -6.11
CA ARG A 26 8.15 0.77 -7.07
C ARG A 26 7.11 0.35 -8.11
N LYS A 27 5.84 0.17 -7.76
CA LYS A 27 4.79 -0.25 -8.72
C LYS A 27 4.31 0.91 -9.60
N ILE A 28 4.10 2.09 -9.02
CA ILE A 28 3.74 3.33 -9.73
C ILE A 28 4.84 3.69 -10.72
N ASP A 29 6.07 3.59 -10.24
CA ASP A 29 7.30 3.70 -10.98
C ASP A 29 7.30 2.75 -12.18
N ILE A 30 7.20 1.43 -11.95
CA ILE A 30 7.18 0.41 -13.03
C ILE A 30 6.13 0.74 -14.08
N ILE A 31 4.92 1.13 -13.68
CA ILE A 31 3.84 1.48 -14.61
C ILE A 31 4.21 2.73 -15.42
N THR A 32 4.75 3.77 -14.77
CA THR A 32 5.15 5.03 -15.39
C THR A 32 6.28 4.84 -16.41
N LYS A 33 7.34 4.08 -16.09
CA LYS A 33 8.36 3.76 -17.11
C LYS A 33 7.93 2.73 -18.13
N GLN A 34 7.00 1.81 -17.84
CA GLN A 34 6.47 0.92 -18.88
C GLN A 34 5.80 1.75 -20.00
N THR A 35 5.10 2.82 -19.64
CA THR A 35 4.55 3.76 -20.63
C THR A 35 5.64 4.57 -21.37
N ASP A 36 6.73 4.97 -20.70
CA ASP A 36 7.85 5.68 -21.33
C ASP A 36 8.71 4.79 -22.24
N ILE A 37 8.96 3.53 -21.85
CA ILE A 37 9.66 2.53 -22.67
C ILE A 37 8.82 2.22 -23.91
N TYR A 38 7.52 2.00 -23.76
CA TYR A 38 6.62 1.76 -24.89
C TYR A 38 6.57 2.98 -25.82
N TYR A 39 6.52 4.19 -25.26
CA TYR A 39 6.60 5.44 -26.02
C TYR A 39 7.94 5.61 -26.75
N LYS A 40 9.08 5.32 -26.11
CA LYS A 40 10.41 5.36 -26.73
C LYS A 40 10.58 4.31 -27.81
N ILE A 41 10.04 3.12 -27.61
CA ILE A 41 10.04 2.02 -28.59
C ILE A 41 9.18 2.40 -29.81
N ILE A 42 7.95 2.88 -29.61
CA ILE A 42 7.09 3.39 -30.68
C ILE A 42 7.78 4.54 -31.42
N LYS A 43 8.41 5.46 -30.69
CA LYS A 43 9.12 6.60 -31.28
C LYS A 43 10.38 6.17 -32.06
N SER A 44 11.10 5.13 -31.61
CA SER A 44 12.23 4.57 -32.36
C SER A 44 11.81 3.76 -33.59
N PHE A 45 10.58 3.24 -33.60
CA PHE A 45 10.01 2.61 -34.80
C PHE A 45 9.29 3.62 -35.72
N GLY A 46 8.99 4.83 -35.22
CA GLY A 46 8.32 5.91 -35.95
C GLY A 46 9.24 6.98 -36.54
N LEU A 47 10.54 6.95 -36.28
CA LEU A 47 11.54 7.83 -36.87
C LEU A 47 12.62 6.96 -37.56
N ASP A 48 12.49 6.83 -38.88
CA ASP A 48 13.58 6.99 -39.87
C ASP A 48 13.22 6.28 -41.18
N SER A 49 12.35 6.93 -41.96
CA SER A 49 12.47 6.96 -43.41
C SER A 49 13.16 8.28 -43.79
N ASP A 50 14.44 8.44 -43.45
CA ASP A 50 15.33 9.30 -44.22
C ASP A 50 16.79 9.01 -43.87
N GLY A 51 17.58 8.73 -44.90
CA GLY A 51 18.93 8.21 -44.78
C GLY A 51 19.97 9.27 -44.44
N SER A 52 20.84 8.96 -43.48
CA SER A 52 22.26 9.31 -43.46
C SER A 52 22.91 8.66 -42.24
N GLY A 53 23.91 7.79 -42.44
CA GLY A 53 24.51 7.02 -41.35
C GLY A 53 25.35 7.86 -40.41
N ASN A 54 25.26 7.60 -39.09
CA ASN A 54 26.41 7.75 -38.19
C ASN A 54 26.23 6.97 -36.87
N SER A 55 27.35 6.48 -36.33
CA SER A 55 27.57 5.53 -35.22
C SER A 55 26.80 5.74 -33.89
N ASN A 56 26.08 6.85 -33.72
CA ASN A 56 25.30 7.16 -32.52
C ASN A 56 23.99 6.36 -32.40
N GLY A 57 23.39 5.94 -33.51
CA GLY A 57 22.17 5.13 -33.50
C GLY A 57 22.39 3.75 -32.88
N TYR A 58 23.52 3.11 -33.19
CA TYR A 58 23.87 1.80 -32.64
C TYR A 58 24.20 1.86 -31.15
N ARG A 59 24.91 2.89 -30.66
CA ARG A 59 25.18 3.06 -29.22
C ARG A 59 23.88 3.25 -28.43
N LYS A 60 22.98 4.09 -28.95
CA LYS A 60 21.66 4.36 -28.34
C LYS A 60 20.75 3.12 -28.36
N LEU A 61 20.79 2.34 -29.44
CA LEU A 61 20.08 1.07 -29.52
C LEU A 61 20.68 0.03 -28.56
N THR A 62 22.00 -0.09 -28.46
CA THR A 62 22.65 -1.01 -27.52
C THR A 62 22.34 -0.65 -26.06
N GLU A 63 22.29 0.64 -25.74
CA GLU A 63 21.91 1.14 -24.41
C GLU A 63 20.43 0.85 -24.10
N LEU A 64 19.53 1.11 -25.06
CA LEU A 64 18.11 0.71 -24.94
C LEU A 64 17.93 -0.81 -24.80
N THR A 65 18.71 -1.62 -25.51
CA THR A 65 18.63 -3.08 -25.42
C THR A 65 19.13 -3.59 -24.07
N GLY A 66 20.16 -2.95 -23.50
CA GLY A 66 20.65 -3.26 -22.15
C GLY A 66 19.59 -2.99 -21.08
N ASP A 67 18.93 -1.84 -21.16
CA ASP A 67 17.84 -1.48 -20.26
C ASP A 67 16.62 -2.39 -20.42
N PHE A 68 16.31 -2.80 -21.65
CA PHE A 68 15.21 -3.72 -21.95
C PHE A 68 15.45 -5.13 -21.41
N VAL A 69 16.65 -5.70 -21.63
CA VAL A 69 17.03 -7.02 -21.09
C VAL A 69 17.02 -7.01 -19.56
N ARG A 70 17.53 -5.93 -18.96
CA ARG A 70 17.47 -5.72 -17.51
C ARG A 70 16.01 -5.66 -17.03
N GLY A 71 15.14 -4.97 -17.76
CA GLY A 71 13.70 -4.91 -17.51
C GLY A 71 12.99 -6.26 -17.56
N ILE A 72 13.28 -7.08 -18.57
CA ILE A 72 12.76 -8.46 -18.68
C ILE A 72 13.25 -9.30 -17.51
N GLY A 73 14.54 -9.23 -17.19
CA GLY A 73 15.12 -9.95 -16.04
C GLY A 73 14.41 -9.60 -14.74
N PHE A 74 14.15 -8.32 -14.49
CA PHE A 74 13.39 -7.86 -13.32
C PHE A 74 11.94 -8.34 -13.33
N TYR A 75 11.26 -8.32 -14.47
CA TYR A 75 9.89 -8.81 -14.57
C TYR A 75 9.80 -10.30 -14.21
N ILE A 76 10.71 -11.12 -14.76
CA ILE A 76 10.79 -12.56 -14.46
C ILE A 76 11.12 -12.78 -13.00
N LEU A 77 12.11 -12.06 -12.46
CA LEU A 77 12.51 -12.17 -11.06
C LEU A 77 11.37 -11.79 -10.10
N ASN A 78 10.71 -10.66 -10.33
CA ASN A 78 9.55 -10.25 -9.54
C ASN A 78 8.42 -11.29 -9.62
N ARG A 79 8.19 -11.90 -10.78
CA ARG A 79 7.17 -12.96 -10.94
C ARG A 79 7.52 -14.22 -10.12
N ILE A 80 8.79 -14.61 -10.08
CA ILE A 80 9.26 -15.73 -9.25
C ILE A 80 9.12 -15.38 -7.76
N ILE A 81 9.57 -14.20 -7.34
CA ILE A 81 9.48 -13.73 -5.96
C ILE A 81 8.02 -13.67 -5.49
N ASN A 82 7.14 -13.08 -6.29
CA ASN A 82 5.71 -12.99 -5.95
C ASN A 82 5.09 -14.38 -5.79
N LYS A 83 5.42 -15.32 -6.69
CA LYS A 83 4.93 -16.70 -6.60
C LYS A 83 5.47 -17.42 -5.36
N LEU A 84 6.72 -17.15 -4.97
CA LEU A 84 7.30 -17.67 -3.73
C LEU A 84 6.60 -17.07 -2.50
N LEU A 85 6.38 -15.76 -2.48
CA LEU A 85 5.67 -15.06 -1.41
C LEU A 85 4.25 -15.59 -1.23
N GLU A 86 3.50 -15.77 -2.32
CA GLU A 86 2.17 -16.37 -2.29
C GLU A 86 2.19 -17.78 -1.69
N ASN A 87 3.18 -18.60 -2.06
CA ASN A 87 3.31 -19.95 -1.53
C ASN A 87 3.68 -19.95 -0.04
N CYS A 88 4.53 -19.02 0.40
CA CYS A 88 4.86 -18.83 1.81
C CYS A 88 3.64 -18.35 2.60
N HIS A 89 2.90 -17.36 2.08
CA HIS A 89 1.64 -16.90 2.66
C HIS A 89 0.66 -18.07 2.84
N HIS A 90 0.45 -18.87 1.81
CA HIS A 90 -0.46 -20.01 1.88
C HIS A 90 -0.03 -21.06 2.93
N LYS A 91 1.28 -21.32 3.06
CA LYS A 91 1.81 -22.23 4.09
C LYS A 91 1.62 -21.69 5.51
N LEU A 92 1.77 -20.38 5.72
CA LEU A 92 1.59 -19.72 7.01
C LEU A 92 0.11 -19.55 7.37
N GLU A 93 -0.77 -19.39 6.38
CA GLU A 93 -2.21 -19.24 6.58
C GLU A 93 -2.89 -20.57 6.87
N LYS A 94 -2.41 -21.68 6.27
CA LYS A 94 -3.03 -23.01 6.41
C LYS A 94 -3.32 -23.44 7.86
N PRO A 95 -2.43 -23.24 8.85
CA PRO A 95 -2.69 -23.58 10.25
C PRO A 95 -3.72 -22.67 10.94
N LEU A 96 -3.94 -21.46 10.40
CA LEU A 96 -4.87 -20.46 10.94
C LEU A 96 -6.28 -20.57 10.34
N LYS A 97 -6.45 -21.39 9.30
CA LYS A 97 -7.74 -21.63 8.66
C LYS A 97 -8.75 -22.20 9.65
N GLY A 98 -9.92 -21.56 9.72
CA GLY A 98 -10.97 -21.87 10.69
C GLY A 98 -10.81 -21.21 12.08
N PHE A 99 -9.64 -20.67 12.42
CA PHE A 99 -9.45 -19.87 13.66
C PHE A 99 -9.72 -18.39 13.41
N LEU A 100 -9.26 -17.87 12.26
CA LEU A 100 -9.49 -16.49 11.85
C LEU A 100 -10.58 -16.39 10.78
N ARG A 101 -11.20 -15.21 10.68
CA ARG A 101 -12.16 -14.93 9.61
C ARG A 101 -11.42 -14.89 8.27
N GLU A 102 -11.85 -15.74 7.33
CA GLU A 102 -11.26 -15.84 5.99
C GLU A 102 -11.80 -14.74 5.08
N ASP A 103 -11.44 -13.49 5.38
CA ASP A 103 -11.76 -12.36 4.49
C ASP A 103 -10.73 -12.25 3.37
N LYS A 104 -11.20 -11.91 2.16
CA LYS A 104 -10.30 -11.58 1.06
C LYS A 104 -9.47 -10.34 1.42
N GLU A 105 -8.15 -10.45 1.22
CA GLU A 105 -7.23 -9.34 1.37
C GLU A 105 -7.49 -8.31 0.27
N ALA A 106 -7.81 -7.06 0.65
CA ALA A 106 -8.07 -5.97 -0.28
C ALA A 106 -6.78 -5.51 -0.97
N GLY A 107 -6.91 -4.99 -2.19
CA GLY A 107 -5.79 -4.33 -2.87
C GLY A 107 -5.36 -3.06 -2.15
N ILE A 108 -4.07 -2.72 -2.24
CA ILE A 108 -3.51 -1.51 -1.62
C ILE A 108 -4.24 -0.23 -2.09
N TYR A 109 -4.60 -0.17 -3.37
CA TYR A 109 -5.32 0.97 -3.93
C TYR A 109 -6.74 1.09 -3.37
N ASP A 110 -7.45 -0.03 -3.21
CA ASP A 110 -8.79 -0.05 -2.60
C ASP A 110 -8.72 0.41 -1.13
N ILE A 111 -7.68 0.02 -0.42
CA ILE A 111 -7.41 0.47 0.95
C ILE A 111 -7.18 1.98 0.97
N TRP A 112 -6.34 2.52 0.07
CA TRP A 112 -6.12 3.96 -0.02
C TRP A 112 -7.38 4.74 -0.40
N ASP A 113 -8.21 4.22 -1.30
CA ASP A 113 -9.49 4.83 -1.66
C ASP A 113 -10.43 4.94 -0.45
N ASN A 114 -10.41 3.95 0.45
CA ASN A 114 -11.13 4.02 1.71
C ASN A 114 -10.56 5.05 2.70
N ALA A 115 -9.28 5.43 2.58
CA ALA A 115 -8.63 6.38 3.48
C ALA A 115 -8.82 7.85 3.06
N GLU A 116 -9.01 8.11 1.77
CA GLU A 116 -9.10 9.45 1.16
C GLU A 116 -10.06 10.43 1.86
N PRO A 117 -11.24 10.01 2.38
CA PRO A 117 -12.14 10.93 3.09
C PRO A 117 -11.58 11.49 4.41
N TYR A 118 -10.56 10.83 4.96
CA TYR A 118 -9.99 11.13 6.28
C TYR A 118 -8.55 11.63 6.21
N ILE A 119 -7.75 11.10 5.29
CA ILE A 119 -6.33 11.40 5.14
C ILE A 119 -5.88 11.23 3.69
N ILE A 120 -4.82 11.93 3.32
CA ILE A 120 -4.20 11.86 2.00
C ILE A 120 -3.66 10.44 1.74
N LYS A 121 -3.98 9.85 0.58
CA LYS A 121 -3.68 8.45 0.22
C LYS A 121 -2.21 8.04 0.40
N TRP A 122 -1.28 8.91 0.02
CA TRP A 122 0.16 8.62 0.08
C TRP A 122 0.77 8.86 1.46
N PHE A 123 -0.04 9.12 2.49
CA PHE A 123 0.43 9.26 3.87
C PHE A 123 0.75 7.89 4.51
N GLY A 124 1.63 7.14 3.85
CA GLY A 124 2.25 5.89 4.29
C GLY A 124 1.34 4.95 5.10
N GLU A 125 1.85 4.56 6.27
CA GLU A 125 1.19 3.59 7.15
C GLU A 125 -0.12 4.11 7.74
N ALA A 126 -0.23 5.40 8.05
CA ALA A 126 -1.46 5.93 8.65
C ALA A 126 -2.65 5.84 7.68
N ALA A 127 -2.43 6.15 6.40
CA ALA A 127 -3.44 5.99 5.36
C ALA A 127 -3.83 4.51 5.18
N LEU A 128 -2.87 3.59 5.19
CA LEU A 128 -3.14 2.15 5.11
C LEU A 128 -3.96 1.65 6.30
N SER A 129 -3.59 2.03 7.53
CA SER A 129 -4.29 1.64 8.75
C SER A 129 -5.73 2.15 8.80
N ILE A 130 -5.96 3.42 8.42
CA ILE A 130 -7.31 4.00 8.34
C ILE A 130 -8.12 3.30 7.25
N GLY A 131 -7.57 3.19 6.04
CA GLY A 131 -8.23 2.55 4.92
C GLY A 131 -8.63 1.10 5.22
N LYS A 132 -7.75 0.34 5.87
CA LYS A 132 -7.99 -1.05 6.24
C LYS A 132 -9.05 -1.16 7.33
N SER A 133 -9.04 -0.24 8.31
CA SER A 133 -10.09 -0.17 9.34
C SER A 133 -11.46 0.06 8.72
N VAL A 134 -11.57 1.02 7.79
CA VAL A 134 -12.81 1.30 7.05
C VAL A 134 -13.24 0.10 6.20
N TYR A 135 -12.29 -0.57 5.54
CA TYR A 135 -12.56 -1.81 4.82
C TYR A 135 -13.15 -2.89 5.75
N TRP A 136 -12.55 -3.13 6.91
CA TRP A 136 -13.07 -4.11 7.87
C TRP A 136 -14.47 -3.76 8.38
N ILE A 137 -14.73 -2.48 8.68
CA ILE A 137 -16.06 -2.02 9.08
C ILE A 137 -17.09 -2.35 8.00
N LYS A 138 -16.79 -2.05 6.73
CA LYS A 138 -17.66 -2.34 5.58
C LYS A 138 -17.87 -3.84 5.36
N ASN A 139 -16.87 -4.66 5.70
CA ASN A 139 -16.96 -6.13 5.66
C ASN A 139 -17.57 -6.74 6.92
N GLY A 140 -18.20 -5.95 7.79
CA GLY A 140 -18.95 -6.46 8.93
C GLY A 140 -18.10 -6.71 10.18
N ALA A 141 -17.00 -5.98 10.38
CA ALA A 141 -16.39 -5.90 11.70
C ALA A 141 -17.33 -5.22 12.71
N ASP A 142 -17.25 -5.61 13.97
CA ASP A 142 -18.09 -5.10 15.07
C ASP A 142 -17.33 -4.25 16.08
N GLY A 143 -16.03 -4.10 15.90
CA GLY A 143 -15.18 -3.20 16.66
C GLY A 143 -13.79 -3.11 16.03
N ILE A 144 -13.09 -2.01 16.28
CA ILE A 144 -11.70 -1.81 15.83
C ILE A 144 -10.81 -1.48 17.04
N ILE A 145 -9.66 -2.14 17.12
CA ILE A 145 -8.62 -1.80 18.09
C ILE A 145 -7.40 -1.29 17.32
N ASN A 146 -6.98 -0.07 17.61
CA ASN A 146 -5.74 0.52 17.12
C ASN A 146 -4.67 0.36 18.20
N VAL A 147 -3.70 -0.52 17.93
CA VAL A 147 -2.56 -0.78 18.80
C VAL A 147 -1.36 -0.02 18.26
N LEU A 148 -0.77 0.83 19.09
CA LEU A 148 0.37 1.67 18.71
C LEU A 148 1.42 1.70 19.83
N PRO A 149 2.72 1.80 19.50
CA PRO A 149 3.70 2.17 20.50
C PRO A 149 3.49 3.64 20.89
N PHE A 150 3.89 3.99 22.10
CA PHE A 150 3.95 5.39 22.53
C PHE A 150 4.81 6.20 21.54
N THR A 151 4.45 7.48 21.34
CA THR A 151 5.08 8.41 20.38
C THR A 151 5.09 8.01 18.90
N CYS A 152 4.38 6.95 18.50
CA CYS A 152 4.21 6.60 17.08
C CYS A 152 3.42 7.69 16.33
N ILE A 153 4.10 8.52 15.53
CA ILE A 153 3.45 9.56 14.71
C ILE A 153 2.29 9.02 13.86
N PRO A 154 2.47 7.95 13.03
CA PRO A 154 1.36 7.44 12.24
C PRO A 154 0.24 6.88 13.12
N GLY A 155 0.56 6.20 14.23
CA GLY A 155 -0.42 5.70 15.19
C GLY A 155 -1.24 6.83 15.84
N ASN A 156 -0.61 7.95 16.18
CA ASN A 156 -1.27 9.13 16.75
C ASN A 156 -2.20 9.81 15.75
N ILE A 157 -1.84 9.81 14.47
CA ILE A 157 -2.71 10.32 13.40
C ILE A 157 -3.95 9.42 13.27
N VAL A 158 -3.78 8.10 13.28
CA VAL A 158 -4.91 7.15 13.30
C VAL A 158 -5.79 7.38 14.54
N ASN A 159 -5.18 7.58 15.71
CA ASN A 159 -5.89 7.88 16.95
C ASN A 159 -6.73 9.17 16.82
N ALA A 160 -6.15 10.26 16.29
CA ALA A 160 -6.88 11.50 16.08
C ALA A 160 -8.07 11.34 15.12
N ILE A 161 -7.89 10.58 14.04
CA ILE A 161 -8.93 10.33 13.02
C ILE A 161 -9.99 9.36 13.52
N SER A 162 -9.66 8.45 14.42
CA SER A 162 -10.56 7.41 14.94
C SER A 162 -11.87 7.98 15.50
N LYS A 163 -11.83 9.18 16.09
CA LYS A 163 -13.02 9.86 16.59
C LYS A 163 -14.05 10.11 15.47
N ARG A 164 -13.60 10.61 14.32
CA ARG A 164 -14.46 10.88 13.16
C ARG A 164 -15.06 9.59 12.59
N ILE A 165 -14.24 8.54 12.45
CA ILE A 165 -14.70 7.23 11.96
C ILE A 165 -15.74 6.63 12.91
N ARG A 166 -15.49 6.70 14.23
CA ARG A 166 -16.43 6.24 15.25
C ARG A 166 -17.76 6.99 15.19
N GLU A 167 -17.73 8.30 14.97
CA GLU A 167 -18.94 9.12 14.85
C GLU A 167 -19.73 8.83 13.57
N GLU A 168 -19.05 8.52 12.47
CA GLU A 168 -19.66 8.20 11.18
C GLU A 168 -20.28 6.80 11.15
N TYR A 169 -19.50 5.78 11.52
CA TYR A 169 -19.94 4.37 11.44
C TYR A 169 -20.62 3.87 12.72
N LYS A 170 -20.63 4.66 13.80
CA LYS A 170 -21.17 4.29 15.12
C LYS A 170 -20.60 2.98 15.67
N ILE A 171 -19.39 2.61 15.25
CA ILE A 171 -18.72 1.36 15.65
C ILE A 171 -17.84 1.58 16.90
N PRO A 172 -17.80 0.64 17.84
CA PRO A 172 -16.83 0.67 18.94
C PRO A 172 -15.39 0.76 18.44
N TRP A 173 -14.61 1.68 19.00
CA TRP A 173 -13.20 1.87 18.67
C TRP A 173 -12.36 2.07 19.93
N LEU A 174 -11.25 1.33 20.05
CA LEU A 174 -10.31 1.43 21.17
C LEU A 174 -8.90 1.74 20.68
N ASN A 175 -8.26 2.77 21.25
CA ASN A 175 -6.84 3.08 20.99
C ASN A 175 -6.00 2.65 22.20
N LEU A 176 -5.01 1.77 22.00
CA LEU A 176 -4.11 1.27 23.04
C LEU A 176 -2.67 1.66 22.71
N ALA A 177 -2.10 2.54 23.54
CA ALA A 177 -0.72 2.98 23.43
C ALA A 177 0.15 2.20 24.43
N PHE A 178 1.15 1.47 23.93
CA PHE A 178 2.08 0.70 24.75
C PHE A 178 3.44 1.39 24.83
N ASP A 179 3.94 1.63 26.04
CA ASP A 179 5.24 2.22 26.36
C ASP A 179 6.21 1.22 27.02
N GLY A 180 5.80 -0.04 27.15
CA GLY A 180 6.56 -1.10 27.81
C GLY A 180 6.34 -1.19 29.33
N LEU A 181 5.51 -0.31 29.91
CA LEU A 181 5.06 -0.40 31.29
C LEU A 181 3.68 -1.05 31.36
N GLU A 182 3.42 -1.80 32.43
CA GLU A 182 2.08 -2.33 32.69
C GLU A 182 1.14 -1.18 33.06
N GLN A 183 0.12 -0.98 32.24
CA GLN A 183 -0.95 -0.04 32.53
C GLN A 183 -2.11 -0.82 33.16
N GLU A 184 -2.30 -0.67 34.48
CA GLU A 184 -3.36 -1.36 35.25
C GLU A 184 -4.77 -1.15 34.66
N THR A 185 -4.99 -0.04 33.96
CA THR A 185 -6.29 0.28 33.36
C THR A 185 -6.57 -0.42 32.02
N THR A 186 -5.58 -1.10 31.43
CA THR A 186 -5.70 -1.71 30.09
C THR A 186 -6.77 -2.79 30.07
N GLU A 187 -6.79 -3.66 31.08
CA GLU A 187 -7.73 -4.77 31.19
C GLU A 187 -9.17 -4.26 31.25
N ALA A 188 -9.47 -3.34 32.17
CA ALA A 188 -10.81 -2.74 32.29
C ALA A 188 -11.26 -2.02 31.00
N ARG A 189 -10.35 -1.36 30.28
CA ARG A 189 -10.65 -0.72 28.99
C ARG A 189 -10.98 -1.75 27.90
N LEU A 190 -10.26 -2.87 27.89
CA LEU A 190 -10.49 -3.98 26.98
C LEU A 190 -11.84 -4.67 27.26
N GLU A 191 -12.15 -4.93 28.53
CA GLU A 191 -13.44 -5.48 28.95
C GLU A 191 -14.61 -4.58 28.51
N ALA A 192 -14.49 -3.27 28.76
CA ALA A 192 -15.49 -2.30 28.34
C ALA A 192 -15.66 -2.27 26.81
N PHE A 193 -14.56 -2.35 26.06
CA PHE A 193 -14.61 -2.43 24.59
C PHE A 193 -15.28 -3.71 24.11
N MET A 194 -14.92 -4.87 24.66
CA MET A 194 -15.51 -6.15 24.30
C MET A 194 -17.02 -6.19 24.59
N TYR A 195 -17.44 -5.58 25.70
CA TYR A 195 -18.85 -5.39 26.00
C TYR A 195 -19.54 -4.54 24.92
N GLN A 196 -18.99 -3.38 24.55
CA GLN A 196 -19.54 -2.51 23.51
C GLN A 196 -19.62 -3.20 22.14
N ALA A 197 -18.56 -3.90 21.72
CA ALA A 197 -18.52 -4.65 20.47
C ALA A 197 -19.58 -5.75 20.44
N LYS A 198 -19.79 -6.47 21.55
CA LYS A 198 -20.84 -7.49 21.65
C LYS A 198 -22.24 -6.90 21.55
N GLN A 199 -22.49 -5.72 22.13
CA GLN A 199 -23.78 -5.04 21.99
C GLN A 199 -24.01 -4.57 20.55
N TYR A 200 -22.98 -3.98 19.93
CA TYR A 200 -23.04 -3.53 18.54
C TYR A 200 -23.30 -4.69 17.56
N MET A 201 -22.63 -5.84 17.76
CA MET A 201 -22.88 -7.07 17.00
C MET A 201 -24.33 -7.54 17.14
N LYS A 202 -24.91 -7.47 18.34
CA LYS A 202 -26.31 -7.85 18.58
C LYS A 202 -27.30 -6.88 17.93
N SER A 203 -27.02 -5.58 17.93
CA SER A 203 -27.92 -4.57 17.34
C SER A 203 -27.93 -4.57 15.81
N LYS A 204 -26.92 -5.18 15.17
CA LYS A 204 -26.88 -5.37 13.71
C LYS A 204 -27.76 -6.53 13.21
N LYS A 205 -28.11 -7.49 14.08
CA LYS A 205 -28.99 -8.62 13.74
C LYS A 205 -30.44 -8.23 13.88
#